data_AF-A0A0Q9ZZ06-F1
#
_entry.id   AF-A0A0Q9ZZ06-F1
#
_cell.length_a   1.000
_cell.length_b   1.000
_cell.length_c   1.000
_cell.angle_alpha   90.00
_cell.angle_beta   90.00
_cell.angle_gamma   90.00
#
_symmetry.space_group_name_H-M   'P 1'
#
loop_
_entity.id
_entity.type
_entity.pdbx_description
1 polymer ?
#
loop_
_entity_poly.entity_id
_entity_poly.type
_entity_poly.pdbx_seq_one_letter_code
_entity_poly.pdbx_strand_id
1 'polypeptide(L)'
;MNMNPRSVTLNVHVFVAVASYLACFFFPAIYVGGNFEPQSSLGLLLMGWAAALELNFGWFANPAFLIAAFLAQKKPRASAILAVVALALALSFPLYRHVRVHEISSQSPVSAYGWGYALWVMSMALLAAGQFARLRLGRESLVLLAALSAGGMVAMMYGIYGASGSGGLQAHAKERDRVFDASCVTAGMQVVRRAKDVRSVFLAPDWSWTIAPRGSRASKLKYRTYGAIMRNGLLRSGKLDFVVTTAPEGQQGYFQFTPDNMDGITVPQPQGRYAVLTRARDFPWPLGLQGETIEIKDRGDGSLLASASYVLDTQSGRYCGPPGNTFSAQ
;
A
#
# COMPACT_ATOMS: atom_id res chain seq x y z
N MET A 1 8.26 16.05 -63.02
CA MET A 1 7.82 15.44 -61.75
C MET A 1 7.90 16.51 -60.66
N ASN A 2 6.75 17.13 -60.34
CA ASN A 2 6.67 18.07 -59.23
C ASN A 2 6.65 17.28 -57.92
N MET A 3 7.81 17.17 -57.25
CA MET A 3 7.85 16.80 -55.84
C MET A 3 7.24 17.95 -55.05
N ASN A 4 5.93 17.86 -54.82
CA ASN A 4 5.22 18.74 -53.92
C ASN A 4 5.87 18.58 -52.53
N PRO A 5 6.52 19.62 -51.97
CA PRO A 5 7.11 19.54 -50.65
C PRO A 5 5.95 19.53 -49.66
N ARG A 6 5.37 18.35 -49.43
CA ARG A 6 4.58 18.10 -48.22
C ARG A 6 5.56 18.29 -47.08
N SER A 7 5.61 19.52 -46.57
CA SER A 7 6.35 19.89 -45.39
C SER A 7 6.05 18.82 -44.35
N VAL A 8 7.08 18.11 -43.93
CA VAL A 8 7.06 17.32 -42.72
C VAL A 8 6.91 18.36 -41.61
N THR A 9 5.68 18.83 -41.40
CA THR A 9 5.32 19.56 -40.21
C THR A 9 5.44 18.54 -39.11
N LEU A 10 6.59 18.58 -38.42
CA LEU A 10 6.82 17.80 -37.23
C LEU A 10 5.67 18.12 -36.28
N ASN A 11 4.74 17.18 -36.12
CA ASN A 11 3.59 17.35 -35.24
C ASN A 11 4.11 17.29 -33.80
N VAL A 12 4.64 18.41 -33.31
CA VAL A 12 5.25 18.53 -31.99
C VAL A 12 4.32 17.98 -30.91
N HIS A 13 3.00 18.22 -31.02
CA HIS A 13 2.02 17.68 -30.08
C HIS A 13 1.93 16.14 -30.08
N VAL A 14 2.06 15.49 -31.23
CA VAL A 14 2.08 14.01 -31.32
C VAL A 14 3.35 13.49 -30.67
N PHE A 15 4.50 14.10 -30.96
CA PHE A 15 5.77 13.72 -30.36
C PHE A 15 5.72 13.86 -28.83
N VAL A 16 5.28 15.01 -28.32
CA VAL A 16 5.17 15.26 -26.87
C VAL A 16 4.17 14.31 -26.21
N ALA A 17 3.01 14.06 -26.84
CA ALA A 17 2.03 13.10 -26.35
C ALA A 17 2.62 11.68 -26.25
N VAL A 18 3.27 11.19 -27.32
CA VAL A 18 3.91 9.87 -27.32
C VAL A 18 5.05 9.80 -26.31
N ALA A 19 5.89 10.84 -26.21
CA ALA A 19 6.96 10.90 -25.22
C ALA A 19 6.42 10.87 -23.78
N SER A 20 5.33 11.58 -23.50
CA SER A 20 4.65 11.56 -22.19
C SER A 20 4.03 10.19 -21.89
N TYR A 21 3.43 9.56 -22.91
CA TYR A 21 2.90 8.20 -22.79
C TYR A 21 4.01 7.19 -22.47
N LEU A 22 5.15 7.25 -23.16
CA LEU A 22 6.29 6.38 -22.86
C LEU A 22 6.93 6.68 -21.51
N ALA A 23 6.99 7.96 -21.12
CA ALA A 23 7.51 8.39 -19.83
C ALA A 23 6.70 7.80 -18.66
N CYS A 24 5.40 7.56 -18.85
CA CYS A 24 4.54 7.01 -17.80
C CYS A 24 5.02 5.62 -17.31
N PHE A 25 5.69 4.84 -18.17
CA PHE A 25 6.20 3.51 -17.83
C PHE A 25 7.29 3.50 -16.76
N PHE A 26 7.98 4.63 -16.55
CA PHE A 26 9.01 4.76 -15.52
C PHE A 26 8.45 5.10 -14.14
N PHE A 27 7.14 5.37 -14.04
CA PHE A 27 6.50 5.76 -12.78
C PHE A 27 5.40 4.77 -12.39
N PRO A 28 5.07 4.64 -11.09
CA PRO A 28 3.90 3.90 -10.64
C PRO A 28 2.62 4.51 -11.20
N ALA A 29 1.72 3.67 -11.72
CA ALA A 29 0.41 4.09 -12.19
C ALA A 29 -0.56 4.23 -11.02
N ILE A 30 -0.60 3.23 -10.15
CA ILE A 30 -1.47 3.20 -8.97
C ILE A 30 -0.72 2.62 -7.78
N TYR A 31 -1.27 2.83 -6.61
CA TYR A 31 -0.88 2.18 -5.37
C TYR A 31 -2.05 1.35 -4.88
N VAL A 32 -1.79 0.11 -4.45
CA VAL A 32 -2.83 -0.84 -4.06
C VAL A 32 -2.66 -1.30 -2.61
N GLY A 33 -3.79 -1.60 -1.97
CA GLY A 33 -3.85 -2.13 -0.61
C GLY A 33 -3.35 -1.17 0.48
N GLY A 34 -3.36 -1.63 1.73
CA GLY A 34 -2.96 -0.83 2.90
C GLY A 34 -1.46 -0.51 2.96
N ASN A 35 -0.62 -1.28 2.26
CA ASN A 35 0.82 -1.05 2.22
C ASN A 35 1.24 -0.02 1.16
N PHE A 36 0.29 0.58 0.42
CA PHE A 36 0.56 1.45 -0.72
C PHE A 36 1.58 0.81 -1.67
N GLU A 37 1.33 -0.44 -2.06
CA GLU A 37 2.27 -1.16 -2.91
C GLU A 37 2.25 -0.55 -4.31
N PRO A 38 3.39 -0.04 -4.82
CA PRO A 38 3.45 0.64 -6.10
C PRO A 38 3.25 -0.36 -7.24
N GLN A 39 2.27 -0.11 -8.09
CA GLN A 39 2.05 -0.89 -9.30
C GLN A 39 2.64 -0.19 -10.52
N SER A 40 3.56 -0.87 -11.19
CA SER A 40 4.24 -0.33 -12.38
C SER A 40 3.24 -0.11 -13.53
N SER A 41 3.34 1.04 -14.20
CA SER A 41 2.48 1.35 -15.35
C SER A 41 2.67 0.35 -16.49
N LEU A 42 3.90 -0.12 -16.71
CA LEU A 42 4.19 -1.14 -17.73
C LEU A 42 3.54 -2.48 -17.38
N GLY A 43 3.62 -2.93 -16.13
CA GLY A 43 2.98 -4.17 -15.69
C GLY A 43 1.47 -4.13 -15.88
N LEU A 44 0.83 -3.01 -15.53
CA LEU A 44 -0.61 -2.82 -15.76
C LEU A 44 -0.98 -2.74 -17.24
N LEU A 45 -0.12 -2.18 -18.11
CA LEU A 45 -0.37 -2.21 -19.55
C LEU A 45 -0.35 -3.66 -20.09
N LEU A 46 0.62 -4.47 -19.65
CA LEU A 46 0.78 -5.85 -20.11
C LEU A 46 -0.32 -6.79 -19.58
N MET A 47 -0.78 -6.58 -18.34
CA MET A 47 -1.79 -7.44 -17.70
C MET A 47 -3.21 -6.90 -17.78
N GLY A 48 -3.39 -5.61 -18.06
CA GLY A 48 -4.68 -4.93 -17.95
C GLY A 48 -5.72 -5.35 -18.99
N TRP A 49 -5.33 -6.03 -20.07
CA TRP A 49 -6.29 -6.56 -21.05
C TRP A 49 -7.25 -7.57 -20.40
N ALA A 50 -6.80 -8.31 -19.38
CA ALA A 50 -7.63 -9.25 -18.64
C ALA A 50 -8.75 -8.55 -17.86
N ALA A 51 -8.57 -7.28 -17.48
CA ALA A 51 -9.59 -6.50 -16.78
C ALA A 51 -10.82 -6.21 -17.67
N ALA A 52 -10.68 -6.27 -18.99
CA ALA A 52 -11.81 -6.16 -19.92
C ALA A 52 -12.83 -7.30 -19.73
N LEU A 53 -12.38 -8.48 -19.28
CA LEU A 53 -13.25 -9.62 -18.96
C LEU A 53 -14.12 -9.35 -17.70
N GLU A 54 -13.72 -8.38 -16.88
CA GLU A 54 -14.44 -7.91 -15.68
C GLU A 54 -15.20 -6.61 -15.93
N LEU A 55 -15.50 -6.28 -17.20
CA LEU A 55 -16.16 -5.05 -17.61
C LEU A 55 -15.37 -3.77 -17.27
N ASN A 56 -14.06 -3.88 -17.01
CA ASN A 56 -13.17 -2.74 -16.90
C ASN A 56 -12.56 -2.41 -18.27
N PHE A 57 -13.15 -1.42 -18.93
CA PHE A 57 -12.75 -1.01 -20.27
C PHE A 57 -11.60 0.00 -20.29
N GLY A 58 -11.03 0.38 -19.14
CA GLY A 58 -9.96 1.38 -19.06
C GLY A 58 -8.72 1.01 -19.87
N TRP A 59 -8.44 -0.29 -20.03
CA TRP A 59 -7.31 -0.77 -20.84
C TRP A 59 -7.40 -0.39 -22.32
N PHE A 60 -8.62 -0.28 -22.88
CA PHE A 60 -8.81 0.06 -24.30
C PHE A 60 -8.40 1.49 -24.65
N ALA A 61 -8.16 2.35 -23.65
CA ALA A 61 -7.58 3.66 -23.87
C ALA A 61 -6.20 3.58 -24.54
N ASN A 62 -5.42 2.52 -24.27
CA ASN A 62 -4.08 2.31 -24.84
C ASN A 62 -4.12 2.05 -26.37
N PRO A 63 -4.80 1.00 -26.87
CA PRO A 63 -4.92 0.79 -28.31
C PRO A 63 -5.61 1.97 -29.01
N ALA A 64 -6.63 2.59 -28.40
CA ALA A 64 -7.26 3.79 -28.95
C ALA A 64 -6.26 4.94 -29.13
N PHE A 65 -5.40 5.20 -28.12
CA PHE A 65 -4.34 6.22 -28.19
C PHE A 65 -3.29 5.89 -29.25
N LEU A 66 -2.81 4.64 -29.32
CA LEU A 66 -1.78 4.23 -30.29
C LEU A 66 -2.30 4.33 -31.74
N ILE A 67 -3.54 3.89 -31.98
CA ILE A 67 -4.18 4.02 -33.29
C ILE A 67 -4.40 5.51 -33.62
N ALA A 68 -4.83 6.32 -32.65
CA ALA A 68 -4.97 7.76 -32.83
C ALA A 68 -3.63 8.42 -33.23
N ALA A 69 -2.54 8.11 -32.52
CA ALA A 69 -1.21 8.64 -32.80
C ALA A 69 -0.71 8.21 -34.19
N PHE A 70 -0.93 6.96 -34.58
CA PHE A 70 -0.59 6.46 -35.92
C PHE A 70 -1.38 7.16 -37.04
N LEU A 71 -2.68 7.39 -36.82
CA LEU A 71 -3.55 8.05 -37.79
C LEU A 71 -3.39 9.57 -37.84
N ALA A 72 -2.68 10.17 -36.88
CA ALA A 72 -2.51 11.61 -36.74
C ALA A 72 -2.19 12.34 -38.04
N GLN A 73 -1.28 11.80 -38.86
CA GLN A 73 -0.86 12.41 -40.11
C GLN A 73 -1.77 12.09 -41.29
N LYS A 74 -2.22 10.83 -41.39
CA LYS A 74 -2.92 10.32 -42.58
C LYS A 74 -4.42 10.62 -42.55
N LYS A 75 -5.02 10.59 -41.35
CA LYS A 75 -6.47 10.71 -41.12
C LYS A 75 -6.72 11.55 -39.85
N PRO A 76 -6.47 12.87 -39.87
CA PRO A 76 -6.52 13.70 -38.67
C PRO A 76 -7.90 13.71 -37.99
N ARG A 77 -9.00 13.61 -38.77
CA ARG A 77 -10.36 13.52 -38.21
C ARG A 77 -10.57 12.24 -37.40
N ALA A 78 -10.17 11.10 -37.96
CA ALA A 78 -10.25 9.82 -37.25
C ALA A 78 -9.32 9.80 -36.03
N SER A 79 -8.13 10.39 -36.14
CA SER A 79 -7.19 10.54 -35.03
C SER A 79 -7.79 11.35 -33.88
N ALA A 80 -8.43 12.48 -34.16
CA ALA A 80 -9.07 13.30 -33.13
C ALA A 80 -10.21 12.57 -32.38
N ILE A 81 -11.07 11.87 -33.12
CA ILE A 81 -12.16 11.06 -32.52
C ILE A 81 -11.58 9.99 -31.61
N LEU A 82 -10.60 9.21 -32.10
CA LEU A 82 -9.97 8.15 -31.30
C LEU A 82 -9.21 8.68 -30.10
N ALA A 83 -8.57 9.85 -30.20
CA ALA A 83 -7.89 10.47 -29.06
C ALA A 83 -8.86 10.88 -27.95
N VAL A 84 -10.05 11.38 -28.32
CA VAL A 84 -11.12 11.69 -27.34
C VAL A 84 -11.68 10.41 -26.72
N VAL A 85 -11.90 9.36 -27.52
CA VAL A 85 -12.31 8.05 -26.99
C VAL A 85 -11.28 7.51 -26.01
N ALA A 86 -9.98 7.59 -26.35
CA ALA A 86 -8.90 7.18 -25.46
C ALA A 86 -8.93 7.97 -24.14
N LEU A 87 -9.04 9.30 -24.21
CA LEU A 87 -9.12 10.16 -23.04
C LEU A 87 -10.34 9.83 -22.16
N ALA A 88 -11.52 9.62 -22.75
CA ALA A 88 -12.73 9.26 -22.02
C ALA A 88 -12.58 7.92 -21.29
N LEU A 89 -11.99 6.92 -21.95
CA LEU A 89 -11.68 5.61 -21.33
C LEU A 89 -10.67 5.75 -20.19
N ALA A 90 -9.64 6.59 -20.34
CA ALA A 90 -8.65 6.82 -19.29
C ALA A 90 -9.22 7.57 -18.08
N LEU A 91 -10.11 8.54 -18.30
CA LEU A 91 -10.84 9.25 -17.24
C LEU A 91 -11.92 8.38 -16.59
N SER A 92 -12.34 7.27 -17.21
CA SER A 92 -13.24 6.30 -16.59
C SER A 92 -12.52 5.38 -15.58
N PHE A 93 -11.19 5.26 -15.69
CA PHE A 93 -10.40 4.35 -14.84
C PHE A 93 -10.60 4.58 -13.32
N PRO A 94 -10.71 5.81 -12.80
CA PRO A 94 -10.93 6.01 -11.37
C PRO A 94 -12.28 5.53 -10.82
N LEU A 95 -13.22 5.18 -11.70
CA LEU A 95 -14.51 4.61 -11.30
C LEU A 95 -14.36 3.16 -10.80
N TYR A 96 -13.26 2.48 -11.16
CA TYR A 96 -12.97 1.13 -10.71
C TYR A 96 -12.21 1.16 -9.38
N ARG A 97 -12.89 0.81 -8.28
CA ARG A 97 -12.31 0.82 -6.93
C ARG A 97 -11.32 -0.31 -6.66
N HIS A 98 -11.37 -1.37 -7.47
CA HIS A 98 -10.56 -2.57 -7.30
C HIS A 98 -9.86 -2.92 -8.59
N VAL A 99 -8.61 -3.39 -8.48
CA VAL A 99 -7.79 -3.79 -9.61
C VAL A 99 -7.18 -5.16 -9.32
N ARG A 100 -7.11 -6.01 -10.33
CA ARG A 100 -6.41 -7.29 -10.23
C ARG A 100 -4.90 -7.05 -10.33
N VAL A 101 -4.19 -7.39 -9.28
CA VAL A 101 -2.73 -7.14 -9.16
C VAL A 101 -1.93 -8.42 -9.38
N HIS A 102 -2.53 -9.58 -9.11
CA HIS A 102 -1.91 -10.89 -9.22
C HIS A 102 -2.77 -11.85 -10.04
N GLU A 103 -2.12 -12.84 -10.66
CA GLU A 103 -2.76 -13.89 -11.47
C GLU A 103 -3.75 -14.74 -10.65
N ILE A 104 -3.58 -14.80 -9.33
CA ILE A 104 -4.42 -15.57 -8.42
C ILE A 104 -5.44 -14.63 -7.75
N SER A 105 -6.61 -14.51 -8.40
CA SER A 105 -7.96 -14.09 -7.95
C SER A 105 -8.17 -12.95 -6.93
N SER A 106 -7.13 -12.35 -6.38
CA SER A 106 -7.22 -11.29 -5.37
C SER A 106 -7.33 -9.95 -6.07
N GLN A 107 -8.52 -9.34 -5.94
CA GLN A 107 -8.71 -7.94 -6.23
C GLN A 107 -8.17 -7.11 -5.06
N SER A 108 -7.34 -6.13 -5.37
CA SER A 108 -6.83 -5.19 -4.37
C SER A 108 -7.48 -3.82 -4.56
N PRO A 109 -7.90 -3.14 -3.48
CA PRO A 109 -8.44 -1.80 -3.60
C PRO A 109 -7.35 -0.82 -4.07
N VAL A 110 -7.73 0.13 -4.93
CA VAL A 110 -6.87 1.24 -5.34
C VAL A 110 -6.81 2.26 -4.20
N SER A 111 -5.63 2.41 -3.63
CA SER A 111 -5.39 3.33 -2.50
C SER A 111 -5.02 4.73 -2.98
N ALA A 112 -4.27 4.84 -4.08
CA ALA A 112 -3.89 6.12 -4.66
C ALA A 112 -3.50 6.01 -6.14
N TYR A 113 -3.47 7.15 -6.85
CA TYR A 113 -2.98 7.26 -8.22
C TYR A 113 -1.57 7.86 -8.23
N GLY A 114 -0.67 7.26 -9.00
CA GLY A 114 0.71 7.71 -9.14
C GLY A 114 0.95 8.60 -10.37
N TRP A 115 2.19 9.07 -10.49
CA TRP A 115 2.61 9.92 -11.62
C TRP A 115 2.48 9.23 -12.98
N GLY A 116 2.58 7.90 -13.02
CA GLY A 116 2.35 7.13 -14.24
C GLY A 116 0.92 7.32 -14.77
N TYR A 117 -0.08 7.28 -13.89
CA TYR A 117 -1.47 7.53 -14.29
C TYR A 117 -1.67 8.97 -14.77
N ALA A 118 -1.09 9.96 -14.07
CA ALA A 118 -1.18 11.36 -14.47
C ALA A 118 -0.57 11.60 -15.87
N LEU A 119 0.64 11.10 -16.12
CA LEU A 119 1.31 11.22 -17.43
C LEU A 119 0.54 10.50 -18.53
N TRP A 120 -0.05 9.35 -18.21
CA TRP A 120 -0.88 8.57 -19.12
C TRP A 120 -2.14 9.34 -19.56
N VAL A 121 -2.92 9.89 -18.62
CA VAL A 121 -4.09 10.73 -18.95
C VAL A 121 -3.67 11.98 -19.72
N MET A 122 -2.60 12.65 -19.28
CA MET A 122 -2.09 13.85 -19.93
C MET A 122 -1.65 13.61 -21.37
N SER A 123 -1.04 12.46 -21.66
CA SER A 123 -0.66 12.10 -23.03
C SER A 123 -1.85 12.06 -23.98
N MET A 124 -2.98 11.49 -23.54
CA MET A 124 -4.21 11.40 -24.33
C MET A 124 -4.88 12.75 -24.48
N ALA A 125 -4.87 13.57 -23.42
CA ALA A 125 -5.37 14.95 -23.47
C ALA A 125 -4.57 15.81 -24.46
N LEU A 126 -3.24 15.72 -24.45
CA LEU A 126 -2.36 16.42 -25.38
C LEU A 126 -2.60 16.00 -26.83
N LEU A 127 -2.75 14.69 -27.07
CA LEU A 127 -3.04 14.20 -28.42
C LEU A 127 -4.41 14.69 -28.89
N ALA A 128 -5.45 14.59 -28.05
CA ALA A 128 -6.79 15.06 -28.37
C ALA A 128 -6.78 16.56 -28.69
N ALA A 129 -6.25 17.39 -27.79
CA ALA A 129 -6.18 18.84 -27.98
C ALA A 129 -5.41 19.23 -29.24
N GLY A 130 -4.25 18.63 -29.47
CA GLY A 130 -3.43 18.92 -30.65
C GLY A 130 -4.06 18.46 -31.97
N GLN A 131 -4.76 17.31 -32.00
CA GLN A 131 -5.49 16.89 -33.21
C GLN A 131 -6.70 17.77 -33.49
N PHE A 132 -7.44 18.18 -32.46
CA PHE A 132 -8.55 19.13 -32.64
C PHE A 132 -8.07 20.50 -33.14
N ALA A 133 -6.98 21.02 -32.56
CA ALA A 133 -6.34 22.26 -33.01
C ALA A 133 -5.94 22.20 -34.49
N ARG A 134 -5.41 21.05 -34.92
CA ARG A 134 -5.01 20.82 -36.32
C ARG A 134 -6.21 20.77 -37.28
N LEU A 135 -7.35 20.25 -36.84
CA LEU A 135 -8.54 20.08 -37.68
C LEU A 135 -9.28 21.39 -37.96
N ARG A 136 -9.08 22.42 -37.15
CA ARG A 136 -9.73 23.72 -37.31
C ARG A 136 -8.85 24.84 -36.72
N LEU A 137 -8.37 25.75 -37.58
CA LEU A 137 -8.11 27.13 -37.20
C LEU A 137 -9.43 27.89 -37.31
N GLY A 138 -10.33 27.70 -36.34
CA GLY A 138 -11.59 28.43 -36.22
C GLY A 138 -11.86 28.79 -34.75
N ARG A 139 -12.68 29.82 -34.50
CA ARG A 139 -12.95 30.35 -33.14
C ARG A 139 -13.52 29.31 -32.18
N GLU A 140 -14.24 28.30 -32.67
CA GLU A 140 -14.74 27.16 -31.86
C GLU A 140 -13.63 26.20 -31.40
N SER A 141 -12.52 26.17 -32.14
CA SER A 141 -11.36 25.31 -31.86
C SER A 141 -10.56 25.82 -30.68
N LEU A 142 -10.54 27.15 -30.49
CA LEU A 142 -10.04 27.81 -29.28
C LEU A 142 -10.87 27.44 -28.06
N VAL A 143 -12.21 27.36 -28.20
CA VAL A 143 -13.10 26.98 -27.09
C VAL A 143 -12.86 25.52 -26.67
N LEU A 144 -12.69 24.60 -27.62
CA LEU A 144 -12.38 23.20 -27.34
C LEU A 144 -10.95 22.99 -26.79
N LEU A 145 -9.96 23.72 -27.31
CA LEU A 145 -8.60 23.75 -26.74
C LEU A 145 -8.64 24.24 -25.29
N ALA A 146 -9.38 25.32 -25.02
CA ALA A 146 -9.57 25.84 -23.67
C ALA A 146 -10.28 24.82 -22.77
N ALA A 147 -11.31 24.12 -23.28
CA ALA A 147 -12.01 23.09 -22.52
C ALA A 147 -11.13 21.87 -22.21
N LEU A 148 -10.31 21.41 -23.16
CA LEU A 148 -9.40 20.26 -22.97
C LEU A 148 -8.21 20.61 -22.07
N SER A 149 -7.65 21.82 -22.19
CA SER A 149 -6.61 22.31 -21.29
C SER A 149 -7.16 22.56 -19.89
N ALA A 150 -8.37 23.10 -19.75
CA ALA A 150 -9.08 23.18 -18.48
C ALA A 150 -9.35 21.77 -17.91
N GLY A 151 -9.78 20.81 -18.73
CA GLY A 151 -9.97 19.42 -18.31
C GLY A 151 -8.67 18.75 -17.84
N GLY A 152 -7.55 19.00 -18.54
CA GLY A 152 -6.22 18.56 -18.13
C GLY A 152 -5.77 19.23 -16.83
N MET A 153 -6.02 20.53 -16.66
CA MET A 153 -5.77 21.25 -15.42
C MET A 153 -6.62 20.72 -14.27
N VAL A 154 -7.90 20.43 -14.51
CA VAL A 154 -8.80 19.85 -13.50
C VAL A 154 -8.35 18.45 -13.13
N ALA A 155 -7.94 17.61 -14.10
CA ALA A 155 -7.39 16.29 -13.82
C ALA A 155 -6.06 16.37 -13.04
N MET A 156 -5.20 17.32 -13.38
CA MET A 156 -3.96 17.59 -12.65
C MET A 156 -4.25 18.12 -11.25
N MET A 157 -5.18 19.06 -11.08
CA MET A 157 -5.63 19.56 -9.78
C MET A 157 -6.28 18.46 -8.96
N TYR A 158 -7.03 17.55 -9.58
CA TYR A 158 -7.63 16.40 -8.90
C TYR A 158 -6.56 15.37 -8.50
N GLY A 159 -5.51 15.20 -9.32
CA GLY A 159 -4.34 14.42 -8.97
C GLY A 159 -3.57 15.03 -7.80
N ILE A 160 -3.38 16.35 -7.81
CA ILE A 160 -2.77 17.10 -6.71
C ILE A 160 -3.64 17.01 -5.47
N TYR A 161 -4.95 17.23 -5.57
CA TYR A 161 -5.92 17.09 -4.47
C TYR A 161 -5.97 15.66 -3.94
N GLY A 162 -5.87 14.65 -4.81
CA GLY A 162 -5.74 13.26 -4.38
C GLY A 162 -4.41 12.99 -3.67
N ALA A 163 -3.35 13.71 -4.01
CA ALA A 163 -2.05 13.60 -3.34
C ALA A 163 -1.95 14.42 -2.04
N SER A 164 -2.65 15.56 -1.95
CA SER A 164 -2.53 16.55 -0.86
C SER A 164 -3.78 16.71 0.02
N GLY A 165 -4.92 16.16 -0.40
CA GLY A 165 -6.18 16.20 0.34
C GLY A 165 -6.15 15.32 1.59
N SER A 166 -7.23 15.37 2.38
CA SER A 166 -7.35 14.63 3.65
C SER A 166 -7.24 13.11 3.51
N GLY A 167 -7.42 12.55 2.30
CA GLY A 167 -7.16 11.15 1.97
C GLY A 167 -5.90 10.92 1.13
N GLY A 168 -5.03 11.93 0.98
CA GLY A 168 -3.81 11.81 0.19
C GLY A 168 -2.68 11.10 0.95
N LEU A 169 -1.65 10.69 0.21
CA LEU A 169 -0.48 9.98 0.77
C LEU A 169 0.14 10.70 1.96
N GLN A 170 0.22 12.04 1.89
CA GLN A 170 0.75 12.86 2.98
C GLN A 170 -0.18 12.89 4.19
N ALA A 171 -1.50 12.98 3.97
CA ALA A 171 -2.47 12.97 5.05
C ALA A 171 -2.50 11.60 5.75
N HIS A 172 -2.43 10.50 5.00
CA HIS A 172 -2.31 9.16 5.56
C HIS A 172 -0.99 8.95 6.32
N ALA A 173 0.13 9.46 5.79
CA ALA A 173 1.41 9.41 6.50
C ALA A 173 1.34 10.21 7.82
N LYS A 174 0.78 11.42 7.78
CA LYS A 174 0.62 12.27 8.96
C LYS A 174 -0.34 11.65 9.99
N GLU A 175 -1.44 11.06 9.55
CA GLU A 175 -2.38 10.38 10.44
C GLU A 175 -1.78 9.11 11.02
N ARG A 176 -1.01 8.34 10.23
CA ARG A 176 -0.25 7.20 10.73
C ARG A 176 0.74 7.64 11.80
N ASP A 177 1.51 8.70 11.56
CA ASP A 177 2.47 9.23 12.54
C ASP A 177 1.74 9.65 13.82
N ARG A 178 0.63 10.38 13.69
CA ARG A 178 -0.19 10.79 14.83
C ARG A 178 -0.72 9.60 15.63
N VAL A 179 -1.30 8.59 14.97
CA VAL A 179 -1.86 7.41 15.63
C VAL A 179 -0.76 6.56 16.24
N PHE A 180 0.39 6.42 15.57
CA PHE A 180 1.57 5.74 16.09
C PHE A 180 2.08 6.43 17.36
N ASP A 181 2.31 7.73 17.33
CA ASP A 181 2.82 8.52 18.46
C ASP A 181 1.84 8.47 19.65
N ALA A 182 0.53 8.64 19.39
CA ALA A 182 -0.50 8.52 20.43
C ALA A 182 -0.54 7.12 21.05
N SER A 183 -0.40 6.08 20.22
CA SER A 183 -0.38 4.70 20.69
C SER A 183 0.91 4.36 21.42
N CYS A 184 2.02 5.02 21.07
CA CYS A 184 3.33 4.91 21.72
C CYS A 184 3.30 5.41 23.16
N VAL A 185 2.53 6.46 23.46
CA VAL A 185 2.35 6.98 24.83
C VAL A 185 1.75 5.94 25.77
N THR A 186 0.88 5.06 25.24
CA THR A 186 0.27 3.96 26.02
C THR A 186 1.01 2.64 25.86
N ALA A 187 1.96 2.56 24.91
CA ALA A 187 2.81 1.41 24.73
C ALA A 187 3.85 1.37 25.84
N GLY A 188 4.19 0.17 26.29
CA GLY A 188 5.08 -0.01 27.42
C GLY A 188 4.57 -1.06 28.39
N MET A 189 5.16 -1.07 29.58
CA MET A 189 4.94 -2.10 30.59
C MET A 189 4.26 -1.50 31.82
N GLN A 190 3.28 -2.21 32.33
CA GLN A 190 2.65 -1.92 33.61
C GLN A 190 2.60 -3.20 34.44
N VAL A 191 3.33 -3.22 35.57
CA VAL A 191 3.23 -4.28 36.57
C VAL A 191 2.25 -3.81 37.63
N VAL A 192 1.08 -4.44 37.67
CA VAL A 192 -0.04 -4.04 38.54
C VAL A 192 0.12 -4.69 39.92
N ARG A 193 0.57 -5.94 39.96
CA ARG A 193 0.74 -6.70 41.21
C ARG A 193 1.97 -7.61 41.11
N ARG A 194 2.88 -7.46 42.07
CA ARG A 194 3.97 -8.43 42.27
C ARG A 194 3.45 -9.57 43.14
N ALA A 195 3.23 -10.73 42.54
CA ALA A 195 2.97 -11.95 43.30
C ALA A 195 4.29 -12.36 44.00
N LYS A 196 4.22 -12.79 45.26
CA LYS A 196 5.43 -13.12 46.07
C LYS A 196 6.27 -14.26 45.45
N ASP A 197 5.64 -15.05 44.59
CA ASP A 197 6.19 -16.18 43.85
C ASP A 197 6.67 -15.82 42.43
N VAL A 198 6.35 -14.63 41.91
CA VAL A 198 6.81 -14.18 40.58
C VAL A 198 8.03 -13.28 40.75
N ARG A 199 9.23 -13.84 40.52
CA ARG A 199 10.50 -13.10 40.62
C ARG A 199 10.82 -12.28 39.38
N SER A 200 10.35 -12.71 38.21
CA SER A 200 10.51 -11.99 36.95
C SER A 200 9.46 -12.47 35.95
N VAL A 201 8.89 -11.53 35.20
CA VAL A 201 8.16 -11.84 33.98
C VAL A 201 9.09 -11.50 32.83
N PHE A 202 9.46 -12.49 32.05
CA PHE A 202 10.12 -12.25 30.77
C PHE A 202 9.08 -12.44 29.67
N LEU A 203 9.04 -11.52 28.73
CA LEU A 203 8.48 -11.75 27.42
C LEU A 203 9.69 -11.68 26.50
N ALA A 204 9.86 -12.55 25.53
CA ALA A 204 10.68 -12.17 24.39
C ALA A 204 9.82 -12.46 23.20
N PRO A 205 9.26 -11.42 22.57
CA PRO A 205 8.55 -11.65 21.34
C PRO A 205 9.48 -12.41 20.38
N ASP A 206 8.95 -13.39 19.66
CA ASP A 206 9.73 -14.19 18.72
C ASP A 206 10.05 -13.34 17.48
N TRP A 207 11.12 -12.55 17.60
CA TRP A 207 11.64 -11.76 16.50
C TRP A 207 12.58 -12.67 15.75
N SER A 208 12.05 -13.40 14.77
CA SER A 208 12.89 -14.08 13.77
C SER A 208 13.62 -13.10 12.83
N TRP A 209 13.51 -11.78 13.08
CA TRP A 209 14.06 -10.71 12.24
C TRP A 209 14.78 -9.65 13.08
N THR A 210 16.03 -9.39 12.73
CA THR A 210 16.82 -8.27 13.26
C THR A 210 16.33 -6.97 12.60
N ILE A 211 15.58 -6.12 13.31
CA ILE A 211 15.29 -4.77 12.81
C ILE A 211 16.58 -3.93 12.94
N ALA A 212 17.35 -3.86 11.87
CA ALA A 212 18.47 -2.93 11.81
C ALA A 212 17.92 -1.50 11.71
N PRO A 213 18.31 -0.58 12.61
CA PRO A 213 17.88 0.80 12.52
C PRO A 213 18.30 1.40 11.17
N ARG A 214 17.37 2.13 10.53
CA ARG A 214 17.62 2.84 9.29
C ARG A 214 18.60 3.99 9.56
N GLY A 215 19.90 3.70 9.55
CA GLY A 215 20.91 4.67 9.96
C GLY A 215 22.38 4.37 9.66
N SER A 216 22.81 3.13 9.42
CA SER A 216 24.22 2.89 9.08
C SER A 216 24.37 2.55 7.60
N ARG A 217 24.75 3.56 6.79
CA ARG A 217 25.46 3.62 5.48
C ARG A 217 25.67 2.37 4.56
N ALA A 218 25.09 1.21 4.81
CA ALA A 218 25.21 0.01 4.01
C ALA A 218 24.04 -0.05 3.01
N SER A 219 24.13 0.80 1.99
CA SER A 219 23.35 0.68 0.77
C SER A 219 23.60 -0.70 0.13
N LYS A 220 22.57 -1.57 0.14
CA LYS A 220 22.30 -2.71 -0.80
C LYS A 220 21.50 -3.87 -0.16
N LEU A 221 20.58 -3.61 0.76
CA LEU A 221 19.63 -4.64 1.19
C LEU A 221 18.35 -4.56 0.35
N LYS A 222 18.17 -5.58 -0.49
CA LYS A 222 16.89 -5.89 -1.15
C LYS A 222 15.88 -6.20 -0.04
N TYR A 223 14.93 -5.30 0.20
CA TYR A 223 13.80 -5.56 1.06
C TYR A 223 12.91 -6.61 0.36
N ARG A 224 12.96 -7.86 0.83
CA ARG A 224 11.85 -8.80 0.56
C ARG A 224 10.76 -8.47 1.56
N THR A 225 9.67 -7.89 1.06
CA THR A 225 8.43 -7.67 1.81
C THR A 225 7.77 -9.04 2.03
N TYR A 226 8.21 -9.78 3.05
CA TYR A 226 7.36 -10.77 3.67
C TYR A 226 6.56 -10.03 4.72
N GLY A 227 5.24 -9.99 4.57
CA GLY A 227 4.37 -9.56 5.66
C GLY A 227 4.75 -10.37 6.90
N ALA A 228 5.04 -9.68 8.00
CA ALA A 228 5.27 -10.33 9.27
C ALA A 228 3.95 -11.03 9.65
N ILE A 229 3.89 -12.34 9.45
CA ILE A 229 2.97 -13.16 10.22
C ILE A 229 3.69 -13.30 11.56
N MET A 230 3.27 -12.52 12.56
CA MET A 230 3.55 -12.90 13.94
C MET A 230 2.83 -14.23 14.17
N ARG A 231 3.54 -15.33 13.93
CA ARG A 231 3.07 -16.64 14.38
C ARG A 231 3.19 -16.62 15.90
N ASN A 232 2.03 -16.50 16.54
CA ASN A 232 1.77 -16.98 17.90
C ASN A 232 2.62 -16.38 19.02
N GLY A 233 2.99 -15.09 18.95
CA GLY A 233 3.51 -14.31 20.09
C GLY A 233 4.18 -15.15 21.19
N LEU A 234 5.27 -15.85 20.86
CA LEU A 234 5.89 -16.76 21.83
C LEU A 234 6.49 -15.89 22.92
N LEU A 235 5.94 -15.98 24.13
CA LEU A 235 6.56 -15.38 25.30
C LEU A 235 7.76 -16.21 25.69
N ARG A 236 8.98 -15.74 25.46
CA ARG A 236 10.09 -16.23 26.29
C ARG A 236 9.91 -15.62 27.67
N SER A 237 9.73 -16.43 28.72
CA SER A 237 9.74 -15.99 30.12
C SER A 237 10.77 -16.73 30.99
N GLY A 238 11.93 -16.14 31.29
CA GLY A 238 12.74 -16.45 32.46
C GLY A 238 11.92 -16.37 33.76
N LYS A 239 11.78 -17.53 34.40
CA LYS A 239 11.14 -17.80 35.70
C LYS A 239 9.67 -17.38 35.86
N LEU A 240 8.86 -17.62 34.83
CA LEU A 240 7.54 -18.21 35.06
C LEU A 240 7.70 -19.70 34.76
N ASP A 241 7.26 -20.59 35.67
CA ASP A 241 7.52 -22.02 35.53
C ASP A 241 7.03 -22.57 34.18
N PHE A 242 5.99 -21.97 33.58
CA PHE A 242 5.63 -22.14 32.16
C PHE A 242 4.49 -21.18 31.72
N VAL A 243 4.39 -20.94 30.42
CA VAL A 243 3.29 -20.16 29.80
C VAL A 243 2.39 -21.08 29.01
N VAL A 244 1.07 -20.92 29.18
CA VAL A 244 0.06 -21.71 28.47
C VAL A 244 -0.79 -20.82 27.56
N THR A 245 -0.70 -21.00 26.25
CA THR A 245 -1.53 -20.29 25.26
C THR A 245 -2.56 -21.21 24.60
N THR A 246 -3.65 -20.65 24.06
CA THR A 246 -4.56 -21.38 23.18
C THR A 246 -3.85 -21.80 21.91
N ALA A 247 -4.06 -23.04 21.49
CA ALA A 247 -3.47 -23.59 20.28
C ALA A 247 -3.81 -22.74 19.03
N PRO A 248 -2.93 -22.73 18.01
CA PRO A 248 -3.19 -22.05 16.75
C PRO A 248 -4.52 -22.52 16.15
N GLU A 249 -5.16 -21.63 15.38
CA GLU A 249 -6.43 -21.91 14.71
C GLU A 249 -6.38 -23.27 13.97
N GLY A 250 -7.23 -24.21 14.38
CA GLY A 250 -7.29 -25.58 13.85
C GLY A 250 -6.61 -26.66 14.70
N GLN A 251 -5.96 -26.32 15.81
CA GLN A 251 -5.42 -27.30 16.77
C GLN A 251 -6.20 -27.26 18.08
N GLN A 252 -6.55 -28.42 18.64
CA GLN A 252 -7.15 -28.51 19.97
C GLN A 252 -6.06 -28.73 21.02
N GLY A 253 -6.10 -27.94 22.09
CA GLY A 253 -5.20 -28.06 23.23
C GLY A 253 -4.54 -26.74 23.60
N TYR A 254 -3.56 -26.85 24.47
CA TYR A 254 -2.81 -25.72 24.98
C TYR A 254 -1.32 -25.91 24.73
N PHE A 255 -0.56 -24.85 24.46
CA PHE A 255 0.89 -24.94 24.29
C PHE A 255 1.59 -24.49 25.58
N GLN A 256 2.38 -25.37 26.17
CA GLN A 256 3.24 -25.07 27.30
C GLN A 256 4.67 -24.81 26.81
N PHE A 257 5.22 -23.64 27.12
CA PHE A 257 6.61 -23.29 26.83
C PHE A 257 7.44 -23.41 28.11
N THR A 258 8.61 -24.06 28.01
CA THR A 258 9.59 -24.14 29.09
C THR A 258 10.90 -23.49 28.67
N PRO A 259 11.76 -23.06 29.62
CA PRO A 259 13.08 -22.52 29.29
C PRO A 259 13.92 -23.46 28.41
N ASP A 260 13.74 -24.77 28.57
CA ASP A 260 14.49 -25.81 27.87
C ASP A 260 13.81 -26.29 26.58
N ASN A 261 12.54 -25.93 26.33
CA ASN A 261 11.78 -26.32 25.14
C ASN A 261 10.98 -25.14 24.58
N MET A 262 11.58 -24.49 23.57
CA MET A 262 11.06 -23.30 22.92
C MET A 262 10.03 -23.59 21.83
N ASP A 263 9.96 -24.82 21.33
CA ASP A 263 8.97 -25.22 20.31
C ASP A 263 7.56 -25.39 20.91
N GLY A 264 7.48 -25.42 22.25
CA GLY A 264 6.25 -25.65 22.98
C GLY A 264 5.84 -27.11 22.96
N ILE A 265 5.24 -27.57 24.07
CA ILE A 265 4.63 -28.90 24.17
C ILE A 265 3.12 -28.75 24.29
N THR A 266 2.38 -29.51 23.49
CA THR A 266 0.93 -29.56 23.62
C THR A 266 0.56 -30.24 24.93
N VAL A 267 -0.16 -29.54 25.78
CA VAL A 267 -0.72 -30.06 27.03
C VAL A 267 -2.24 -30.13 26.95
N PRO A 268 -2.86 -31.19 27.49
CA PRO A 268 -4.31 -31.40 27.41
C PRO A 268 -5.09 -30.38 28.26
N GLN A 269 -4.47 -29.88 29.32
CA GLN A 269 -5.03 -28.88 30.21
C GLN A 269 -3.97 -27.86 30.61
N PRO A 270 -4.36 -26.62 30.90
CA PRO A 270 -3.42 -25.59 31.29
C PRO A 270 -2.95 -25.85 32.72
N GLN A 271 -1.66 -26.19 32.88
CA GLN A 271 -1.15 -26.61 34.19
C GLN A 271 -0.77 -25.44 35.13
N GLY A 272 -0.86 -24.18 34.68
CA GLY A 272 -0.22 -23.03 35.34
C GLY A 272 -1.19 -22.19 36.15
N ARG A 273 -0.69 -21.49 37.17
CA ARG A 273 -1.46 -20.49 37.94
C ARG A 273 -1.79 -19.25 37.12
N TYR A 274 -1.02 -18.98 36.08
CA TYR A 274 -1.13 -17.75 35.29
C TYR A 274 -1.70 -18.01 33.89
N ALA A 275 -2.48 -17.08 33.38
CA ALA A 275 -2.96 -17.04 32.00
C ALA A 275 -2.30 -15.88 31.27
N VAL A 276 -1.87 -16.12 30.04
CA VAL A 276 -1.38 -15.06 29.16
C VAL A 276 -2.38 -14.85 28.05
N LEU A 277 -2.88 -13.63 27.94
CA LEU A 277 -3.88 -13.21 26.96
C LEU A 277 -3.26 -12.20 26.03
N THR A 278 -3.19 -12.53 24.74
CA THR A 278 -2.78 -11.59 23.70
C THR A 278 -4.01 -11.01 23.04
N ARG A 279 -4.13 -9.69 23.03
CA ARG A 279 -5.20 -8.95 22.36
C ARG A 279 -4.61 -8.08 21.27
N ALA A 280 -5.04 -8.28 20.03
CA ALA A 280 -4.71 -7.36 18.95
C ALA A 280 -5.28 -5.97 19.27
N ARG A 281 -4.51 -4.92 18.96
CA ARG A 281 -4.99 -3.54 18.97
C ARG A 281 -5.60 -3.22 17.61
N ASP A 282 -6.81 -2.67 17.63
CA ASP A 282 -7.47 -2.22 16.42
C ASP A 282 -6.88 -0.89 15.96
N PHE A 283 -6.30 -0.89 14.77
CA PHE A 283 -5.86 0.31 14.08
C PHE A 283 -6.72 0.56 12.85
N PRO A 284 -7.02 1.83 12.50
CA PRO A 284 -7.68 2.15 11.24
C PRO A 284 -6.92 1.55 10.04
N TRP A 285 -7.65 0.83 9.19
CA TRP A 285 -7.06 -0.14 8.25
C TRP A 285 -6.17 0.39 7.10
N PRO A 286 -6.04 1.69 6.73
CA PRO A 286 -4.97 2.04 5.79
C PRO A 286 -3.65 2.44 6.47
N LEU A 287 -3.57 2.52 7.81
CA LEU A 287 -2.41 3.11 8.46
C LEU A 287 -1.18 2.19 8.49
N GLY A 288 -1.30 0.90 8.17
CA GLY A 288 -0.15 -0.02 8.25
C GLY A 288 0.45 -0.12 9.66
N LEU A 289 -0.39 0.04 10.68
CA LEU A 289 0.00 -0.13 12.08
C LEU A 289 -0.47 -1.50 12.57
N GLN A 290 0.39 -2.15 13.33
CA GLN A 290 0.10 -3.36 14.07
C GLN A 290 0.44 -3.16 15.53
N GLY A 291 -0.18 -3.92 16.41
CA GLY A 291 0.11 -3.83 17.82
C GLY A 291 -0.73 -4.80 18.59
N GLU A 292 -0.22 -5.20 19.74
CA GLU A 292 -0.88 -6.14 20.63
C GLU A 292 -0.69 -5.69 22.07
N THR A 293 -1.60 -6.12 22.92
CA THR A 293 -1.49 -6.02 24.38
C THR A 293 -1.46 -7.42 24.94
N ILE A 294 -0.39 -7.74 25.65
CA ILE A 294 -0.16 -9.02 26.31
C ILE A 294 -0.46 -8.81 27.79
N GLU A 295 -1.51 -9.43 28.28
CA GLU A 295 -1.95 -9.40 29.68
C GLU A 295 -1.59 -10.72 30.37
N ILE A 296 -0.99 -10.65 31.55
CA ILE A 296 -0.76 -11.80 32.42
C ILE A 296 -1.73 -11.70 33.59
N LYS A 297 -2.59 -12.70 33.74
CA LYS A 297 -3.60 -12.77 34.80
C LYS A 297 -3.39 -13.98 35.70
N ASP A 298 -3.69 -13.85 36.99
CA ASP A 298 -3.86 -15.02 37.87
C ASP A 298 -5.16 -15.73 37.48
N ARG A 299 -5.10 -17.06 37.25
CA ARG A 299 -6.26 -17.87 36.87
C ARG A 299 -7.22 -18.11 38.04
N GLY A 300 -6.74 -18.01 39.28
CA GLY A 300 -7.56 -18.21 40.47
C GLY A 300 -8.57 -17.09 40.68
N ASP A 301 -8.13 -15.83 40.57
CA ASP A 301 -8.97 -14.65 40.81
C ASP A 301 -9.19 -13.76 39.57
N GLY A 302 -8.54 -14.06 38.44
CA GLY A 302 -8.61 -13.27 37.21
C GLY A 302 -7.85 -11.94 37.28
N SER A 303 -7.12 -11.65 38.36
CA SER A 303 -6.46 -10.37 38.56
C SER A 303 -5.31 -10.16 37.57
N LEU A 304 -5.21 -8.94 37.03
CA LEU A 304 -4.11 -8.53 36.15
C LEU A 304 -2.84 -8.37 36.97
N LEU A 305 -1.79 -9.11 36.61
CA LEU A 305 -0.48 -9.06 37.26
C LEU A 305 0.46 -8.12 36.51
N ALA A 306 0.52 -8.28 35.19
CA ALA A 306 1.33 -7.48 34.31
C ALA A 306 0.64 -7.29 32.97
N SER A 307 0.87 -6.15 32.33
CA SER A 307 0.49 -5.88 30.95
C SER A 307 1.68 -5.29 30.21
N ALA A 308 1.90 -5.76 28.99
CA ALA A 308 2.87 -5.19 28.06
C ALA A 308 2.14 -4.92 26.75
N SER A 309 2.23 -3.70 26.24
CA SER A 309 1.71 -3.36 24.93
C SER A 309 2.79 -2.83 24.02
N TYR A 310 2.67 -3.14 22.75
CA TYR A 310 3.57 -2.63 21.72
C TYR A 310 2.80 -2.23 20.46
N VAL A 311 3.47 -1.41 19.66
CA VAL A 311 2.97 -0.91 18.38
C VAL A 311 4.13 -0.93 17.38
N LEU A 312 3.88 -1.46 16.20
CA LEU A 312 4.80 -1.56 15.08
C LEU A 312 4.19 -0.82 13.89
N ASP A 313 4.94 0.13 13.35
CA ASP A 313 4.67 0.70 12.03
C ASP A 313 5.35 -0.18 10.99
N THR A 314 4.56 -0.96 10.26
CA THR A 314 5.08 -1.95 9.30
C THR A 314 5.68 -1.29 8.05
N GLN A 315 5.38 -0.02 7.79
CA GLN A 315 5.92 0.72 6.65
C GLN A 315 7.27 1.37 6.96
N SER A 316 7.39 2.00 8.14
CA SER A 316 8.64 2.67 8.53
C SER A 316 9.61 1.79 9.33
N GLY A 317 9.11 0.69 9.91
CA GLY A 317 9.85 -0.15 10.85
C GLY A 317 9.99 0.47 12.23
N ARG A 318 9.29 1.58 12.54
CA ARG A 318 9.28 2.15 13.88
C ARG A 318 8.55 1.23 14.84
N TYR A 319 9.10 1.09 16.03
CA TYR A 319 8.56 0.25 17.09
C TYR A 319 8.46 1.06 18.38
N CYS A 320 7.33 0.93 19.05
CA CYS A 320 7.08 1.43 20.39
C CYS A 320 6.68 0.28 21.29
N GLY A 321 7.40 0.11 22.38
CA GLY A 321 7.14 -0.95 23.36
C GLY A 321 8.27 -0.98 24.38
N PRO A 322 8.29 -2.00 25.25
CA PRO A 322 9.38 -2.18 26.21
C PRO A 322 10.74 -2.18 25.49
N PRO A 323 11.77 -1.51 26.02
CA PRO A 323 13.08 -1.40 25.37
C PRO A 323 13.68 -2.78 25.11
N GLY A 324 14.11 -3.00 23.87
CA GLY A 324 14.65 -4.28 23.41
C GLY A 324 15.93 -4.62 24.16
N ASN A 325 15.88 -5.68 24.96
CA ASN A 325 16.76 -6.85 24.88
C ASN A 325 16.50 -7.85 26.03
N THR A 326 15.86 -7.43 27.11
CA THR A 326 15.48 -8.35 28.18
C THR A 326 14.34 -7.79 29.01
N PHE A 327 13.27 -8.56 29.14
CA PHE A 327 12.25 -8.34 30.16
C PHE A 327 12.74 -8.90 31.50
N SER A 328 13.38 -8.10 32.35
CA SER A 328 13.57 -8.49 33.74
C SER A 328 13.09 -7.39 34.65
N ALA A 329 11.85 -7.52 35.15
CA ALA A 329 11.49 -6.90 36.40
C ALA A 329 12.10 -7.76 37.51
N GLN A 330 13.15 -7.26 38.18
CA GLN A 330 13.53 -7.76 39.51
C GLN A 330 12.55 -7.21 40.55
#